data_AF-A0A4Q6B160-F1
#
_entry.id   AF-A0A4Q6B160-F1
#
_cell.length_a   1.000
_cell.length_b   1.000
_cell.length_c   1.000
_cell.angle_alpha   90.00
_cell.angle_beta   90.00
_cell.angle_gamma   90.00
#
_symmetry.space_group_name_H-M   'P 1'
#
loop_
_entity.id
_entity.type
_entity.pdbx_description
1 polymer ?
#
loop_
_entity_poly.entity_id
_entity_poly.type
_entity_poly.pdbx_seq_one_letter_code
_entity_poly.pdbx_strand_id
1 'polypeptide(L)'
;MKKPEIARAACPLLSTVAVLALLAPLGAAQAQSMEYRRGYDDGYRAGMDAARGGNMRGPEVTESGGGRHRIIIEDAVYGDRDGVCDARPAVQAMVDRQREPLVRADNRLCGDPAPRRGKTLEITYRCGNGRMLRTALRENTEAVLTCRR
;
A
#
# COMPACT_ATOMS: atom_id res chain seq x y z
N MET A 1 29.30 75.75 22.72
CA MET A 1 30.62 75.61 23.39
C MET A 1 30.79 74.18 23.89
N LYS A 2 32.00 73.64 23.74
CA LYS A 2 32.61 72.50 24.46
C LYS A 2 32.17 71.05 24.13
N LYS A 3 32.97 70.40 23.28
CA LYS A 3 33.48 69.03 23.49
C LYS A 3 34.67 69.13 24.47
N PRO A 4 35.02 68.13 25.32
CA PRO A 4 35.76 66.96 24.80
C PRO A 4 35.70 65.62 25.62
N GLU A 5 36.30 64.58 25.03
CA GLU A 5 37.12 63.45 25.60
C GLU A 5 36.51 62.44 26.62
N ILE A 6 36.31 61.15 26.26
CA ILE A 6 37.22 59.97 26.21
C ILE A 6 37.88 59.56 27.55
N ALA A 7 37.44 58.41 28.10
CA ALA A 7 38.25 57.46 28.90
C ALA A 7 37.52 56.09 28.88
N ARG A 8 37.98 55.09 28.12
CA ARG A 8 38.94 54.02 28.43
C ARG A 8 38.55 53.08 29.59
N ALA A 9 38.37 51.80 29.22
CA ALA A 9 38.81 50.58 29.90
C ALA A 9 38.25 50.30 31.31
N ALA A 10 37.91 49.10 31.73
CA ALA A 10 37.85 47.76 31.15
C ALA A 10 37.10 46.91 32.20
N CYS A 11 36.36 45.89 31.80
CA CYS A 11 36.38 44.64 32.54
C CYS A 11 36.01 43.50 31.58
N PRO A 12 36.85 42.47 31.48
CA PRO A 12 36.73 41.41 30.49
C PRO A 12 35.62 40.47 30.91
N LEU A 13 35.08 39.70 29.97
CA LEU A 13 34.90 38.26 30.06
C LEU A 13 33.99 37.82 28.92
N LEU A 14 34.34 36.65 28.39
CA LEU A 14 33.53 35.82 27.48
C LEU A 14 33.60 36.20 26.01
N SER A 15 34.79 35.88 25.47
CA SER A 15 34.95 35.27 24.16
C SER A 15 33.78 34.31 23.83
N THR A 16 32.86 34.75 22.98
CA THR A 16 32.05 33.86 22.16
C THR A 16 31.90 34.50 20.78
N VAL A 17 32.82 34.16 19.89
CA VAL A 17 32.61 34.30 18.45
C VAL A 17 31.54 33.28 18.07
N ALA A 18 30.28 33.68 18.12
CA ALA A 18 29.19 32.91 17.51
C ALA A 18 28.99 33.45 16.08
N VAL A 19 29.82 32.95 15.16
CA VAL A 19 29.55 33.06 13.72
C VAL A 19 28.32 32.19 13.44
N LEU A 20 27.13 32.78 13.46
CA LEU A 20 25.94 32.18 12.84
C LEU A 20 25.86 32.65 11.39
N ALA A 21 26.76 32.10 10.56
CA ALA A 21 26.56 32.09 9.13
C ALA A 21 25.67 30.90 8.75
N LEU A 22 24.84 31.10 7.72
CA LEU A 22 24.02 30.10 7.02
C LEU A 22 22.62 29.82 7.60
N LEU A 23 21.70 30.75 7.35
CA LEU A 23 20.34 30.38 6.94
C LEU A 23 20.37 30.09 5.43
N ALA A 24 20.88 28.91 5.05
CA ALA A 24 20.55 28.35 3.75
C ALA A 24 19.11 27.83 3.83
N PRO A 25 18.21 28.13 2.88
CA PRO A 25 16.92 27.47 2.81
C PRO A 25 17.17 26.00 2.47
N LEU A 26 17.24 25.13 3.48
CA LEU A 26 17.17 23.68 3.33
C LEU A 26 15.74 23.30 2.95
N GLY A 27 15.40 23.51 1.69
CA GLY A 27 14.05 23.26 1.20
C GLY A 27 13.89 23.35 -0.30
N ALA A 28 14.96 23.26 -1.07
CA ALA A 28 14.79 22.89 -2.46
C ALA A 28 14.70 21.37 -2.50
N ALA A 29 13.52 20.87 -2.86
CA ALA A 29 13.27 19.50 -3.29
C ALA A 29 14.17 19.16 -4.49
N GLN A 30 15.46 18.90 -4.26
CA GLN A 30 16.45 18.69 -5.31
C GLN A 30 16.70 17.20 -5.50
N ALA A 31 15.67 16.57 -6.04
CA ALA A 31 15.78 15.57 -7.10
C ALA A 31 14.35 15.26 -7.54
N GLN A 32 13.66 16.23 -8.15
CA GLN A 32 12.69 15.83 -9.17
C GLN A 32 13.54 15.24 -10.29
N SER A 33 13.85 13.95 -10.17
CA SER A 33 14.69 13.22 -11.11
C SER A 33 14.14 13.41 -12.52
N MET A 34 15.03 13.43 -13.51
CA MET A 34 14.61 13.50 -14.90
C MET A 34 13.67 12.31 -15.22
N GLU A 35 13.86 11.19 -14.54
CA GLU A 35 12.98 10.02 -14.55
C GLU A 35 11.60 10.32 -13.96
N TYR A 36 11.51 11.06 -12.84
CA TYR A 36 10.23 11.47 -12.26
C TYR A 36 9.48 12.43 -13.18
N ARG A 37 10.15 13.41 -13.78
CA ARG A 37 9.53 14.32 -14.76
C ARG A 37 9.06 13.59 -16.00
N ARG A 38 9.90 12.71 -16.57
CA ARG A 38 9.51 11.86 -17.70
C ARG A 38 8.29 11.02 -17.39
N GLY A 39 8.27 10.36 -16.23
CA GLY A 39 7.13 9.55 -15.79
C GLY A 39 5.85 10.37 -15.60
N TYR A 40 5.97 11.58 -15.05
CA TYR A 40 4.85 12.50 -14.87
C TYR A 40 4.30 12.99 -16.22
N ASP A 41 5.17 13.42 -17.13
CA ASP A 41 4.80 13.93 -18.45
C ASP A 41 4.20 12.83 -19.33
N ASP A 42 4.74 11.61 -19.29
CA ASP A 42 4.20 10.46 -20.01
C ASP A 42 2.82 10.07 -19.48
N GLY A 43 2.65 10.02 -18.15
CA GLY A 43 1.36 9.73 -17.53
C GLY A 43 0.30 10.79 -17.82
N TYR A 44 0.67 12.07 -17.78
CA TYR A 44 -0.22 13.18 -18.07
C TYR A 44 -0.70 13.17 -19.53
N ARG A 45 0.22 12.92 -20.47
CA ARG A 45 -0.09 12.81 -21.90
C ARG A 45 -1.02 11.63 -22.19
N ALA A 46 -0.71 10.44 -21.66
CA ALA A 46 -1.55 9.25 -21.81
C ALA A 46 -2.95 9.46 -21.25
N GLY A 47 -3.08 10.16 -20.11
CA GLY A 47 -4.38 10.51 -19.53
C GLY A 47 -5.19 11.47 -20.42
N MET A 48 -4.52 12.44 -21.03
CA MET A 48 -5.16 13.39 -21.95
C MET A 48 -5.59 12.74 -23.28
N ASP A 49 -4.81 11.79 -23.80
CA ASP A 49 -5.15 11.05 -25.00
C ASP A 49 -6.34 10.10 -24.75
N ALA A 50 -6.37 9.43 -23.59
CA ALA A 50 -7.50 8.61 -23.17
C ALA A 50 -8.79 9.44 -22.98
N ALA A 51 -8.68 10.68 -22.46
CA ALA A 51 -9.82 11.56 -22.27
C ALA A 51 -10.40 12.10 -23.59
N ARG A 52 -9.55 12.35 -24.60
CA ARG A 52 -9.98 12.79 -25.94
C ARG A 52 -10.52 11.65 -26.81
N GLY A 53 -10.11 10.41 -26.54
CA GLY A 53 -10.52 9.20 -27.27
C GLY A 53 -11.92 8.65 -26.97
N GLY A 54 -12.71 9.31 -26.12
CA GLY A 54 -14.16 9.08 -26.04
C GLY A 54 -14.62 7.68 -25.59
N ASN A 55 -13.75 6.86 -24.99
CA ASN A 55 -14.13 5.64 -24.30
C ASN A 55 -13.33 5.56 -23.00
N MET A 56 -14.02 5.69 -21.86
CA MET A 56 -13.42 5.58 -20.53
C MET A 56 -12.92 4.15 -20.26
N ARG A 57 -11.73 3.83 -20.75
CA ARG A 57 -10.82 2.85 -20.18
C ARG A 57 -9.51 3.59 -19.92
N GLY A 58 -9.29 3.97 -18.66
CA GLY A 58 -7.96 4.34 -18.18
C GLY A 58 -6.96 3.24 -18.52
N PRO A 59 -5.64 3.49 -18.40
CA PRO A 59 -4.60 2.64 -18.98
C PRO A 59 -4.94 1.18 -18.69
N GLU A 60 -5.36 0.50 -19.76
CA GLU A 60 -5.44 -0.94 -19.78
C GLU A 60 -4.01 -1.33 -19.47
N VAL A 61 -3.76 -1.74 -18.23
CA VAL A 61 -2.64 -2.62 -17.95
C VAL A 61 -2.79 -3.68 -19.01
N THR A 62 -1.93 -3.66 -20.01
CA THR A 62 -1.86 -4.71 -21.01
C THR A 62 -1.62 -5.95 -20.17
N GLU A 63 -2.71 -6.66 -19.82
CA GLU A 63 -2.64 -7.95 -19.17
C GLU A 63 -1.90 -8.79 -20.18
N SER A 64 -0.58 -8.93 -19.95
CA SER A 64 0.30 -9.71 -20.78
C SER A 64 -0.40 -11.01 -21.09
N GLY A 65 -0.77 -11.18 -22.37
CA GLY A 65 -1.43 -12.36 -22.87
C GLY A 65 -0.66 -13.59 -22.42
N GLY A 66 -1.33 -14.44 -21.64
CA GLY A 66 -0.79 -15.71 -21.12
C GLY A 66 -0.83 -15.90 -19.60
N GLY A 67 -1.33 -14.93 -18.82
CA GLY A 67 -1.30 -14.97 -17.34
C GLY A 67 -2.56 -15.54 -16.69
N ARG A 68 -2.40 -16.21 -15.54
CA ARG A 68 -3.50 -16.71 -14.69
C ARG A 68 -4.48 -15.55 -14.40
N HIS A 69 -5.78 -15.78 -14.59
CA HIS A 69 -6.79 -14.75 -14.29
C HIS A 69 -6.61 -14.31 -12.83
N ARG A 70 -6.60 -12.99 -12.57
CA ARG A 70 -6.50 -12.46 -11.20
C ARG A 70 -7.64 -13.04 -10.35
N ILE A 71 -7.31 -13.64 -9.21
CA ILE A 71 -8.30 -14.08 -8.23
C ILE A 71 -8.70 -12.89 -7.36
N ILE A 72 -10.00 -12.62 -7.32
CA ILE A 72 -10.60 -11.55 -6.53
C ILE A 72 -11.47 -12.22 -5.48
N ILE A 73 -11.14 -12.02 -4.21
CA ILE A 73 -11.91 -12.50 -3.07
C ILE A 73 -13.03 -11.50 -2.81
N GLU A 74 -14.25 -11.96 -3.05
CA GLU A 74 -15.47 -11.16 -2.91
C GLU A 74 -15.97 -11.21 -1.47
N ASP A 75 -15.90 -12.39 -0.86
CA ASP A 75 -16.25 -12.59 0.54
C ASP A 75 -15.39 -13.70 1.15
N ALA A 76 -15.05 -13.58 2.43
CA ALA A 76 -14.48 -14.68 3.18
C ALA A 76 -14.78 -14.55 4.67
N VAL A 77 -15.35 -15.60 5.25
CA VAL A 77 -15.77 -15.65 6.65
C VAL A 77 -15.11 -16.84 7.33
N TYR A 78 -14.46 -16.60 8.47
CA TYR A 78 -13.87 -17.66 9.28
C TYR A 78 -14.54 -17.74 10.63
N GLY A 79 -14.98 -18.94 11.03
CA GLY A 79 -15.58 -19.14 12.33
C GLY A 79 -16.50 -20.35 12.42
N ASP A 80 -17.38 -20.28 13.41
CA ASP A 80 -18.46 -21.23 13.67
C ASP A 80 -19.72 -20.44 14.07
N ARG A 81 -20.85 -21.12 14.30
CA ARG A 81 -22.10 -20.49 14.75
C ARG A 81 -21.98 -19.61 16.00
N ASP A 82 -21.00 -19.89 16.87
CA ASP A 82 -20.79 -19.16 18.13
C ASP A 82 -19.90 -17.92 17.96
N GLY A 83 -19.29 -17.73 16.78
CA GLY A 83 -18.43 -16.59 16.51
C GLY A 83 -17.74 -16.66 15.14
N VAL A 84 -17.78 -15.55 14.41
CA VAL A 84 -17.18 -15.39 13.08
C VAL A 84 -16.38 -14.10 12.97
N CYS A 85 -15.47 -14.06 11.99
CA CYS A 85 -14.75 -12.86 11.61
C CYS A 85 -14.74 -12.68 10.08
N ASP A 86 -14.55 -11.44 9.63
CA ASP A 86 -14.19 -11.15 8.24
C ASP A 86 -12.72 -11.53 7.97
N ALA A 87 -12.52 -12.55 7.16
CA ALA A 87 -11.21 -13.03 6.74
C ALA A 87 -10.83 -12.53 5.33
N ARG A 88 -11.72 -11.82 4.63
CA ARG A 88 -11.53 -11.39 3.23
C ARG A 88 -10.22 -10.62 3.01
N PRO A 89 -9.84 -9.63 3.85
CA PRO A 89 -8.58 -8.90 3.65
C PRO A 89 -7.35 -9.80 3.76
N ALA A 90 -7.35 -10.73 4.72
CA ALA A 90 -6.25 -11.66 4.94
C ALA A 90 -6.13 -12.67 3.79
N VAL A 91 -7.25 -13.25 3.34
CA VAL A 91 -7.28 -14.19 2.22
C VAL A 91 -6.84 -13.49 0.92
N GLN A 92 -7.32 -12.27 0.63
CA GLN A 92 -6.87 -11.51 -0.54
C GLN A 92 -5.36 -11.24 -0.49
N ALA A 93 -4.82 -10.86 0.67
CA ALA A 93 -3.38 -10.64 0.83
C ALA A 93 -2.56 -11.93 0.61
N MET A 94 -3.07 -13.09 1.02
CA MET A 94 -2.43 -14.39 0.73
C MET A 94 -2.41 -14.69 -0.77
N VAL A 95 -3.51 -14.40 -1.46
CA VAL A 95 -3.66 -14.60 -2.90
C VAL A 95 -2.71 -13.70 -3.69
N ASP A 96 -2.67 -12.40 -3.36
CA ASP A 96 -1.88 -11.42 -4.10
C ASP A 96 -0.37 -11.65 -3.99
N ARG A 97 0.10 -12.32 -2.93
CA ARG A 97 1.52 -12.59 -2.68
C ARG A 97 2.05 -13.87 -3.33
N GLN A 98 1.16 -14.73 -3.82
CA GLN A 98 1.51 -16.09 -4.25
C GLN A 98 1.20 -16.30 -5.73
N ARG A 99 2.11 -16.95 -6.46
CA ARG A 99 1.86 -17.37 -7.85
C ARG A 99 0.79 -18.46 -7.92
N GLU A 100 0.74 -19.31 -6.91
CA GLU A 100 -0.24 -20.38 -6.72
C GLU A 100 -0.87 -20.15 -5.34
N PRO A 101 -2.09 -19.57 -5.26
CA PRO A 101 -2.65 -19.11 -4.00
C PRO A 101 -3.03 -20.23 -3.04
N LEU A 102 -2.07 -20.68 -2.22
CA LEU A 102 -2.34 -21.57 -1.11
C LEU A 102 -2.96 -20.76 0.04
N VAL A 103 -4.22 -21.06 0.34
CA VAL A 103 -4.96 -20.46 1.45
C VAL A 103 -5.04 -21.47 2.57
N ARG A 104 -4.67 -21.03 3.77
CA ARG A 104 -4.74 -21.84 5.00
C ARG A 104 -5.81 -21.29 5.93
N ALA A 105 -6.69 -22.16 6.40
CA ALA A 105 -7.75 -21.83 7.34
C ALA A 105 -7.23 -21.93 8.77
N ASP A 106 -6.70 -20.85 9.33
CA ASP A 106 -6.21 -20.81 10.71
C ASP A 106 -6.43 -19.45 11.38
N ASN A 107 -6.15 -19.38 12.69
CA ASN A 107 -6.38 -18.19 13.50
C ASN A 107 -5.51 -16.98 13.13
N ARG A 108 -4.56 -17.09 12.19
CA ARG A 108 -3.78 -15.94 11.68
C ARG A 108 -4.58 -15.08 10.71
N LEU A 109 -5.72 -15.56 10.22
CA LEU A 109 -6.60 -14.78 9.35
C LEU A 109 -7.14 -13.53 10.05
N CYS A 110 -7.58 -13.68 11.29
CA CYS A 110 -8.29 -12.62 12.02
C CYS A 110 -8.30 -12.79 13.55
N GLY A 111 -7.52 -13.72 14.11
CA GLY A 111 -7.65 -14.20 15.50
C GLY A 111 -8.49 -15.47 15.62
N ASP A 112 -8.85 -15.84 16.85
CA ASP A 112 -9.75 -16.97 17.13
C ASP A 112 -11.16 -16.46 17.44
N PRO A 113 -12.10 -16.48 16.47
CA PRO A 113 -13.45 -15.97 16.67
C PRO A 113 -14.34 -16.92 17.48
N ALA A 114 -13.97 -18.20 17.62
CA ALA A 114 -14.76 -19.19 18.34
C ALA A 114 -13.83 -20.18 19.10
N PRO A 115 -13.34 -19.79 20.29
CA PRO A 115 -12.39 -20.60 21.04
C PRO A 115 -12.95 -21.98 21.41
N ARG A 116 -12.12 -23.02 21.25
CA ARG A 116 -12.45 -24.44 21.51
C ARG A 116 -13.55 -25.00 20.58
N ARG A 117 -13.89 -24.31 19.50
CA ARG A 117 -14.78 -24.82 18.43
C ARG A 117 -13.95 -25.08 17.17
N GLY A 118 -14.37 -26.10 16.42
CA GLY A 118 -13.83 -26.36 15.08
C GLY A 118 -14.41 -25.34 14.11
N LYS A 119 -13.56 -24.48 13.55
CA LYS A 119 -13.99 -23.42 12.65
C LYS A 119 -13.94 -23.85 11.19
N THR A 120 -14.63 -23.11 10.34
CA THR A 120 -14.61 -23.26 8.88
C THR A 120 -14.34 -21.89 8.26
N LEU A 121 -13.47 -21.86 7.26
CA LEU A 121 -13.26 -20.71 6.39
C LEU A 121 -14.11 -20.92 5.14
N GLU A 122 -15.12 -20.09 4.94
CA GLU A 122 -15.89 -20.02 3.70
C GLU A 122 -15.35 -18.89 2.83
N ILE A 123 -15.08 -19.17 1.56
CA ILE A 123 -14.49 -18.20 0.61
C ILE A 123 -15.37 -18.15 -0.62
N THR A 124 -15.80 -16.95 -0.99
CA THR A 124 -16.41 -16.66 -2.28
C THR A 124 -15.45 -15.79 -3.10
N TYR A 125 -15.10 -16.23 -4.30
CA TYR A 125 -14.12 -15.56 -5.15
C TYR A 125 -14.50 -15.63 -6.63
N ARG A 126 -13.86 -14.83 -7.46
CA ARG A 126 -13.97 -14.91 -8.91
C ARG A 126 -12.61 -14.74 -9.58
N CYS A 127 -12.54 -15.15 -10.83
CA CYS A 127 -11.35 -15.05 -11.66
C CYS A 127 -11.57 -13.99 -12.73
N GLY A 128 -10.93 -12.83 -12.58
CA GLY A 128 -11.19 -11.66 -13.41
C GLY A 128 -12.69 -11.33 -13.44
N ASN A 129 -13.25 -11.21 -14.64
CA ASN A 129 -14.69 -10.98 -14.85
C ASN A 129 -15.52 -12.28 -14.95
N GLY A 130 -14.98 -13.40 -14.45
CA GLY A 130 -15.65 -14.70 -14.45
C GLY A 130 -16.75 -14.84 -13.40
N ARG A 131 -17.38 -16.02 -13.38
CA ARG A 131 -18.43 -16.38 -12.41
C ARG A 131 -17.88 -16.45 -10.98
N MET A 132 -18.76 -16.28 -10.00
CA MET A 132 -18.42 -16.57 -8.60
C MET A 132 -18.18 -18.07 -8.40
N LEU A 133 -17.17 -18.37 -7.61
CA LEU A 133 -16.77 -19.68 -7.12
C LEU A 133 -16.82 -19.66 -5.60
N ARG A 134 -17.11 -20.81 -5.00
CA ARG A 134 -17.16 -20.98 -3.55
C ARG A 134 -16.33 -22.17 -3.13
N THR A 135 -15.63 -22.05 -2.01
CA THR A 135 -14.94 -23.14 -1.36
C THR A 135 -15.03 -22.99 0.16
N ALA A 136 -14.95 -24.11 0.87
CA ALA A 136 -14.94 -24.14 2.32
C ALA A 136 -13.79 -25.00 2.81
N LEU A 137 -13.03 -24.49 3.78
CA LEU A 137 -11.88 -25.16 4.37
C LEU A 137 -12.14 -25.36 5.87
N ARG A 138 -11.90 -26.56 6.37
CA ARG A 138 -11.92 -26.79 7.83
C ARG A 138 -10.70 -26.14 8.48
N GLU A 139 -10.83 -25.75 9.73
CA GLU A 139 -9.71 -25.24 10.51
C GLU A 139 -8.48 -26.19 10.43
N ASN A 140 -7.31 -25.57 10.33
CA ASN A 140 -6.01 -26.20 10.10
C ASN A 140 -5.84 -26.97 8.78
N THR A 141 -6.75 -26.79 7.82
CA THR A 141 -6.58 -27.28 6.45
C THR A 141 -6.15 -26.17 5.50
N GLU A 142 -5.71 -26.56 4.31
CA GLU A 142 -5.29 -25.64 3.25
C GLU A 142 -5.82 -26.10 1.89
N ALA A 143 -5.99 -25.15 0.98
CA ALA A 143 -6.38 -25.41 -0.39
C ALA A 143 -5.77 -24.37 -1.32
N VAL A 144 -5.44 -24.81 -2.54
CA VAL A 144 -5.04 -23.91 -3.61
C VAL A 144 -6.29 -23.36 -4.29
N LEU A 145 -6.45 -22.04 -4.30
CA LEU A 145 -7.49 -21.40 -5.10
C LEU A 145 -7.11 -21.43 -6.57
N THR A 146 -7.97 -22.00 -7.40
CA THR A 146 -7.72 -22.13 -8.83
C THR A 146 -8.87 -21.56 -9.64
N CYS A 147 -8.51 -21.01 -10.81
CA CYS A 147 -9.43 -20.61 -11.86
C CYS A 147 -9.64 -21.78 -12.83
N ARG A 148 -10.14 -22.91 -12.32
CA ARG A 148 -10.57 -24.01 -13.19
C ARG A 148 -11.94 -23.66 -13.76
N ARG A 149 -12.08 -23.79 -15.09
CA ARG A 149 -13.32 -23.50 -15.83
C ARG A 149 -14.38 -24.56 -15.53
#